data_AF-G3MIX6-F1
#
_entry.id   AF-G3MIX6-F1
#
_cell.length_a   1.000
_cell.length_b   1.000
_cell.length_c   1.000
_cell.angle_alpha   90.00
_cell.angle_beta   90.00
_cell.angle_gamma   90.00
#
_symmetry.space_group_name_H-M   'P 1'
#
loop_
_entity.id
_entity.type
_entity.pdbx_description
1 polymer ?
#
loop_
_entity_poly.entity_id
_entity_poly.type
_entity_poly.pdbx_seq_one_letter_code
_entity_poly.pdbx_strand_id
1 'polypeptide(L)'
;MALNWSFRVIFVSAMWCALLKFATLEEREDDNDYGGGCPFVVLGNGTHAKPAGCSHLCNGAPETLDNIECYNVTEEVAKRMTPDIPYTCWLGWCSKGECKRDNRTEVCYRGSERE
;
A
#
# COMPACT_ATOMS: atom_id res chain seq x y z
N MET A 1 -47.32 40.14 -25.19
CA MET A 1 -46.34 39.06 -25.51
C MET A 1 -45.27 38.92 -24.41
N ALA A 2 -45.64 38.95 -23.13
CA ALA A 2 -44.66 38.98 -22.01
C ALA A 2 -44.43 37.62 -21.32
N LEU A 3 -45.25 36.60 -21.59
CA LEU A 3 -45.18 35.30 -20.90
C LEU A 3 -43.97 34.42 -21.30
N ASN A 4 -43.31 34.72 -22.42
CA ASN A 4 -42.32 33.81 -23.01
C ASN A 4 -40.91 33.96 -22.41
N TRP A 5 -40.63 35.08 -21.74
CA TRP A 5 -39.32 35.33 -21.13
C TRP A 5 -39.14 34.63 -19.79
N SER A 6 -40.18 34.58 -18.97
CA SER A 6 -40.13 33.96 -17.64
C SER A 6 -39.80 32.47 -17.71
N PHE A 7 -40.37 31.76 -18.70
CA PHE A 7 -40.11 30.33 -18.90
C PHE A 7 -38.66 30.04 -19.32
N ARG A 8 -38.04 30.91 -20.14
CA ARG A 8 -36.64 30.70 -20.56
C ARG A 8 -35.66 30.83 -19.40
N VAL A 9 -35.89 31.76 -18.48
CA VAL A 9 -35.01 31.96 -17.32
C VAL A 9 -35.06 30.76 -16.37
N ILE A 10 -36.25 30.19 -16.15
CA ILE A 10 -36.43 29.01 -15.28
C ILE A 10 -35.76 27.77 -15.90
N PHE A 11 -35.86 27.59 -17.23
CA PHE A 11 -35.20 26.47 -17.90
C PHE A 11 -33.68 26.56 -17.84
N VAL A 12 -33.10 27.75 -17.99
CA VAL A 12 -31.64 27.94 -17.91
C VAL A 12 -31.11 27.68 -16.49
N SER A 13 -31.82 28.12 -15.45
CA SER A 13 -31.40 27.85 -14.07
C SER A 13 -31.55 26.37 -13.69
N ALA A 14 -32.62 25.70 -14.12
CA ALA A 14 -32.80 24.27 -13.89
C ALA A 14 -31.75 23.43 -14.63
N MET A 15 -31.40 23.80 -15.86
CA MET A 15 -30.37 23.11 -16.64
C MET A 15 -28.97 23.32 -16.05
N TRP A 16 -28.68 24.50 -15.50
CA TRP A 16 -27.43 24.77 -14.80
C TRP A 16 -27.32 24.00 -13.48
N CYS A 17 -28.40 23.88 -12.70
CA CYS A 17 -28.42 23.06 -11.50
C CYS A 17 -28.29 21.56 -11.80
N ALA A 18 -28.85 21.08 -12.92
CA ALA A 18 -28.65 19.71 -13.37
C ALA A 18 -27.18 19.46 -13.76
N LEU A 19 -26.57 20.37 -14.52
CA LEU A 19 -25.15 20.28 -14.89
C LEU A 19 -24.21 20.35 -13.67
N LEU A 20 -24.52 21.19 -12.68
CA LEU A 20 -23.75 21.25 -11.43
C LEU A 20 -23.88 19.95 -10.64
N LYS A 21 -25.06 19.31 -10.60
CA LYS A 21 -25.21 18.01 -9.93
C LYS A 21 -24.46 16.88 -10.63
N PHE A 22 -24.36 16.91 -11.96
CA PHE A 22 -23.57 15.92 -12.71
C PHE A 22 -22.06 16.17 -12.63
N ALA A 23 -21.61 17.43 -12.47
CA ALA A 23 -20.20 17.74 -12.31
C ALA A 23 -19.64 17.45 -10.91
N THR A 24 -20.49 17.27 -9.89
CA THR A 24 -20.05 16.97 -8.51
C THR A 24 -20.09 15.49 -8.15
N LEU A 25 -20.53 14.62 -9.06
CA LEU A 25 -20.45 13.17 -8.93
C LEU A 25 -19.30 12.64 -9.79
N GLU A 26 -18.09 13.16 -9.54
CA GLU A 26 -16.90 12.37 -9.81
C GLU A 26 -16.89 11.33 -8.68
N GLU A 27 -17.44 10.15 -8.97
CA GLU A 27 -17.27 8.98 -8.12
C GLU A 27 -15.77 8.80 -7.95
N ARG A 28 -15.30 9.16 -6.76
CA ARG A 28 -13.99 8.77 -6.27
C ARG A 28 -14.06 7.24 -6.23
N GLU A 29 -13.54 6.59 -7.27
CA GLU A 29 -13.18 5.16 -7.25
C GLU A 29 -12.10 5.00 -6.17
N ASP A 30 -12.55 5.05 -4.92
CA ASP A 30 -11.83 4.50 -3.78
C ASP A 30 -12.05 2.98 -3.88
N ASP A 31 -11.44 2.37 -4.90
CA ASP A 31 -11.17 0.92 -4.99
C ASP A 31 -10.21 0.58 -3.86
N ASN A 32 -10.71 0.67 -2.62
CA ASN A 32 -10.09 0.10 -1.46
C ASN A 32 -10.36 -1.41 -1.48
N ASP A 33 -9.82 -2.09 -2.50
CA ASP A 33 -9.60 -3.52 -2.47
C ASP A 33 -8.48 -3.80 -1.46
N TYR A 34 -8.85 -3.74 -0.18
CA TYR A 34 -8.01 -4.20 0.93
C TYR A 34 -7.75 -5.73 0.88
N GLY A 35 -8.09 -6.42 -0.23
CA GLY A 35 -7.84 -7.85 -0.47
C GLY A 35 -6.96 -8.18 -1.68
N GLY A 36 -6.45 -7.20 -2.42
CA GLY A 36 -5.71 -7.45 -3.68
C GLY A 36 -4.21 -7.67 -3.55
N GLY A 37 -3.60 -7.31 -2.41
CA GLY A 37 -2.16 -7.39 -2.21
C GLY A 37 -1.69 -8.74 -1.64
N CYS A 38 -0.46 -9.14 -1.98
CA CYS A 38 0.13 -10.34 -1.41
C CYS A 38 0.88 -9.97 -0.11
N PRO A 39 0.82 -10.83 0.91
CA PRO A 39 1.49 -10.55 2.17
C PRO A 39 3.01 -10.57 1.97
N PHE A 40 3.68 -9.50 2.38
CA PHE A 40 5.13 -9.48 2.46
C PHE A 40 5.62 -10.49 3.50
N VAL A 41 6.71 -11.19 3.19
CA VAL A 41 7.41 -12.01 4.20
C VAL A 41 7.99 -11.09 5.26
N VAL A 42 7.69 -11.38 6.52
CA VAL A 42 8.19 -10.62 7.67
C VAL A 42 9.11 -11.45 8.53
N LEU A 43 10.04 -10.78 9.21
CA LEU A 43 10.87 -11.34 10.28
C LEU A 43 10.55 -10.58 11.57
N GLY A 44 10.60 -11.26 12.71
CA GLY A 44 10.31 -10.67 14.03
C GLY A 44 11.57 -10.54 14.88
N ASN A 45 11.60 -9.56 15.79
CA ASN A 45 12.63 -9.46 16.85
C ASN A 45 12.07 -9.78 18.26
N GLY A 46 10.86 -10.35 18.32
CA GLY A 46 10.13 -10.65 19.56
C GLY A 46 9.13 -9.57 20.00
N THR A 47 9.29 -8.32 19.55
CA THR A 47 8.34 -7.23 19.84
C THR A 47 7.67 -6.68 18.59
N HIS A 48 8.41 -6.62 17.49
CA HIS A 48 7.94 -6.05 16.23
C HIS A 48 8.35 -6.93 15.05
N ALA A 49 7.46 -7.01 14.06
CA ALA A 49 7.75 -7.62 12.77
C ALA A 49 8.08 -6.54 11.74
N LYS A 50 9.07 -6.82 10.88
CA LYS A 50 9.48 -5.95 9.76
C LYS A 50 9.58 -6.78 8.49
N PRO A 51 9.31 -6.20 7.31
CA PRO A 51 9.42 -6.93 6.05
C PRO A 51 10.86 -7.34 5.75
N ALA A 52 11.00 -8.53 5.16
CA ALA A 52 12.24 -9.00 4.55
C ALA A 52 12.34 -8.41 3.14
N GLY A 53 13.03 -7.26 3.05
CA GLY A 53 13.14 -6.50 1.82
C GLY A 53 11.97 -5.54 1.64
N CYS A 54 11.89 -4.95 0.45
CA CYS A 54 10.94 -3.88 0.12
C CYS A 54 10.24 -4.10 -1.21
N SER A 55 10.49 -5.23 -1.87
CA SER A 55 9.84 -5.60 -3.12
C SER A 55 9.57 -7.09 -3.14
N HIS A 56 8.43 -7.46 -3.70
CA HIS A 56 8.11 -8.85 -3.99
C HIS A 56 7.18 -8.93 -5.21
N LEU A 57 7.05 -10.13 -5.78
CA LEU A 57 6.15 -10.37 -6.89
C LEU A 57 4.80 -10.85 -6.36
N CYS A 58 3.74 -10.08 -6.63
CA CYS A 58 2.36 -10.45 -6.32
C CYS A 58 1.53 -10.51 -7.60
N ASN A 59 0.87 -11.64 -7.85
CA ASN A 59 -0.05 -11.79 -8.99
C ASN A 59 0.55 -11.38 -10.36
N GLY A 60 1.88 -11.51 -10.52
CA GLY A 60 2.60 -11.15 -11.74
C GLY A 60 3.02 -9.67 -11.83
N ALA A 61 2.66 -8.84 -10.86
CA ALA A 61 3.11 -7.46 -10.73
C ALA A 61 4.11 -7.30 -9.57
N PRO A 62 5.15 -6.46 -9.71
CA PRO A 62 6.02 -6.13 -8.59
C PRO A 62 5.29 -5.16 -7.63
N GLU A 63 5.14 -5.56 -6.38
CA GLU A 63 4.72 -4.67 -5.31
C GLU A 63 5.95 -4.14 -4.57
N THR A 64 5.97 -2.84 -4.32
CA THR A 64 7.09 -2.16 -3.66
C THR A 64 6.61 -1.36 -2.47
N LEU A 65 7.38 -1.41 -1.39
CA LEU A 65 7.22 -0.56 -0.22
C LEU A 65 8.16 0.64 -0.30
N ASP A 66 7.72 1.74 0.30
CA ASP A 66 8.49 2.98 0.44
C ASP A 66 8.31 3.56 1.85
N ASN A 67 9.37 4.19 2.39
CA ASN A 67 9.37 4.89 3.68
C ASN A 67 9.03 4.04 4.91
N ILE A 68 9.28 2.72 4.86
CA ILE A 68 9.12 1.78 5.98
C ILE A 68 10.49 1.20 6.39
N GLU A 69 10.65 0.90 7.67
CA GLU A 69 11.84 0.21 8.19
C GLU A 69 11.78 -1.28 7.79
N CYS A 70 12.90 -1.79 7.30
CA CYS A 70 12.99 -3.12 6.70
C CYS A 70 14.26 -3.85 7.17
N TYR A 71 14.23 -5.17 7.05
CA TYR A 71 15.45 -5.95 7.08
C TYR A 71 16.06 -5.99 5.68
N ASN A 72 17.37 -5.74 5.60
CA ASN A 72 18.16 -5.89 4.38
C ASN A 72 18.43 -7.39 4.11
N VAL A 73 17.35 -8.14 3.94
CA VAL A 73 17.28 -9.58 3.69
C VAL A 73 16.22 -9.74 2.62
N THR A 74 16.52 -10.41 1.50
CA THR A 74 15.52 -10.61 0.44
C THR A 74 14.47 -11.64 0.88
N GLU A 75 13.30 -11.61 0.23
CA GLU A 75 12.23 -12.56 0.48
C GLU A 75 12.71 -14.03 0.37
N GLU A 76 13.52 -14.33 -0.65
CA GLU A 76 14.04 -15.69 -0.88
C GLU A 76 15.01 -16.13 0.22
N VAL A 77 15.80 -15.19 0.76
CA VAL A 77 16.69 -15.49 1.89
C VAL A 77 15.85 -15.74 3.14
N ALA A 78 14.85 -14.91 3.42
CA ALA A 78 13.96 -15.08 4.56
C ALA A 78 13.21 -16.42 4.51
N LYS A 79 12.71 -16.82 3.33
CA LYS A 79 12.08 -18.14 3.12
C LYS A 79 13.02 -19.33 3.31
N ARG A 80 14.34 -19.12 3.31
CA ARG A 80 15.35 -20.15 3.60
C ARG A 80 15.85 -20.14 5.05
N MET A 81 15.53 -19.11 5.83
CA MET A 81 15.88 -19.08 7.24
C MET A 81 15.14 -20.19 7.98
N THR A 82 15.84 -20.86 8.89
CA THR A 82 15.24 -21.85 9.79
C THR A 82 14.33 -21.11 10.77
N PRO A 83 13.05 -21.50 10.90
CA PRO A 83 12.14 -20.89 11.86
C PRO A 83 12.69 -20.93 13.29
N ASP A 84 12.39 -19.91 14.08
CA ASP A 84 12.72 -19.77 15.50
C ASP A 84 14.24 -19.76 15.82
N ILE A 85 15.10 -19.69 14.81
CA ILE A 85 16.55 -19.52 14.98
C ILE A 85 16.91 -18.02 14.96
N PRO A 86 17.71 -17.53 15.92
CA PRO A 86 18.18 -16.16 15.92
C PRO A 86 19.22 -15.92 14.81
N TYR A 87 19.00 -14.87 14.02
CA TYR A 87 19.97 -14.36 13.06
C TYR A 87 20.26 -12.89 13.32
N THR A 88 21.45 -12.43 12.93
CA THR A 88 21.77 -11.00 12.92
C THR A 88 21.30 -10.38 11.61
N CYS A 89 20.21 -9.61 11.65
CA CYS A 89 19.69 -8.91 10.48
C CYS A 89 20.18 -7.46 10.46
N TRP A 90 20.58 -6.99 9.26
CA TRP A 90 20.85 -5.58 9.02
C TRP A 90 19.55 -4.82 8.82
N LEU A 91 19.44 -3.67 9.47
CA LEU A 91 18.31 -2.76 9.32
C LEU A 91 18.54 -1.77 8.18
N GLY A 92 17.43 -1.19 7.71
CA GLY A 92 17.43 -0.19 6.67
C GLY A 92 16.04 0.42 6.47
N TRP A 93 15.93 1.21 5.40
CA TRP A 93 14.71 1.89 5.01
C TRP A 93 14.37 1.63 3.55
N CYS A 94 13.11 1.36 3.27
CA CYS A 94 12.63 1.14 1.92
C CYS A 94 12.66 2.43 1.10
N SER A 95 13.28 2.35 -0.07
CA SER A 95 13.30 3.41 -1.07
C SER A 95 13.35 2.80 -2.46
N LYS A 96 12.29 3.01 -3.26
CA LYS A 96 12.10 2.47 -4.61
C LYS A 96 12.16 0.95 -4.67
N GLY A 97 11.54 0.27 -3.69
CA GLY A 97 11.52 -1.19 -3.62
C GLY A 97 12.82 -1.85 -3.14
N GLU A 98 13.82 -1.05 -2.73
CA GLU A 98 15.08 -1.54 -2.16
C GLU A 98 15.20 -1.17 -0.67
N CYS A 99 15.66 -2.11 0.16
CA CYS A 99 15.95 -1.86 1.57
C CYS A 99 17.35 -1.25 1.73
N LYS A 100 17.44 0.07 1.87
CA LYS A 100 18.74 0.77 2.03
C LYS A 100 19.24 0.66 3.46
N ARG A 101 20.37 -0.02 3.64
CA ARG A 101 21.00 -0.29 4.94
C ARG A 101 21.39 1.01 5.66
N ASP A 102 21.17 1.05 6.98
CA ASP A 102 21.45 2.22 7.84
C ASP A 102 22.52 2.00 8.92
N ASN A 103 23.34 0.94 8.77
CA ASN A 103 24.38 0.47 9.70
C ASN A 103 23.89 -0.02 11.09
N ARG A 104 22.59 -0.22 11.29
CA ARG A 104 22.07 -0.87 12.50
C ARG A 104 21.88 -2.38 12.25
N THR A 105 21.98 -3.15 13.31
CA THR A 105 21.64 -4.58 13.31
C THR A 105 20.78 -4.92 14.51
N GLU A 106 19.93 -5.92 14.38
CA GLU A 106 19.20 -6.51 15.49
C GLU A 106 19.07 -8.02 15.30
N VAL A 107 18.70 -8.72 16.38
CA VAL A 107 18.38 -10.14 16.31
C VAL A 107 16.99 -10.30 15.72
N CYS A 108 16.89 -11.10 14.66
CA CYS A 108 15.68 -11.39 13.94
C CYS A 108 15.44 -12.91 13.90
N TYR A 109 14.17 -13.29 13.79
CA TYR A 109 13.71 -14.67 13.70
C TYR A 109 12.68 -14.75 12.58
N ARG A 110 12.67 -15.88 11.87
CA ARG A 110 11.53 -16.25 11.06
C ARG A 110 10.52 -16.96 11.96
N GLY A 111 9.27 -16.53 11.95
CA GLY A 111 8.20 -17.22 12.68
C GLY A 111 7.96 -18.63 12.12
N SER A 112 7.60 -19.58 12.97
CA SER A 112 7.05 -20.85 12.52
C SER A 112 5.57 -20.71 12.15
N GLU A 113 5.09 -21.45 11.15
CA GLU A 113 3.68 -21.46 10.71
C GLU A 113 2.72 -22.09 11.76
N ARG A 114 3.16 -22.23 13.01
CA ARG A 114 2.37 -22.78 14.11
C ARG A 114 1.83 -21.65 14.99
N GLU A 115 0.84 -20.95 14.47
CA GLU A 115 -0.17 -20.22 15.25
C GLU A 115 -1.56 -20.77 14.93
#